data_AF-A0A6M3L903-F1
#
_entry.id   AF-A0A6M3L903-F1
#
_cell.length_a   1.000
_cell.length_b   1.000
_cell.length_c   1.000
_cell.angle_alpha   90.00
_cell.angle_beta   90.00
_cell.angle_gamma   90.00
#
_symmetry.space_group_name_H-M   'P 1'
#
loop_
_entity.id
_entity.type
_entity.pdbx_description
1 polymer ?
#
loop_
_entity_poly.entity_id
_entity_poly.type
_entity_poly.pdbx_seq_one_letter_code
_entity_poly.pdbx_strand_id
1 'polypeptide(L)'
;MAELRGHVYNQAGAAKVGLTVNLYEVGNPVAVATTVTDADGMWEFLAIDATKLWRVEEVDGLKILWLDGRNAMELDRLVVSDTLQTETISPVTTATTFTVIPVLPAANPTTDNQAVRKAYVDAQTWAAVPTRSAPARVKDTIYQNTTGKPIMVMATVYCYAAAGVTAVSYADLQTGAASPPATVLGSAGYGSILVTENKAMYFQVAGLVVNNNYYRLATTLSGAGATITLTRWEEITW
;
A
#
# COMPACT_ATOMS: atom_id res chain seq x y z
N MET A 1 -63.01 35.10 -29.87
CA MET A 1 -62.50 33.72 -30.01
C MET A 1 -60.99 33.81 -30.02
N ALA A 2 -60.31 33.02 -29.21
CA ALA A 2 -58.84 33.01 -29.24
C ALA A 2 -58.35 32.10 -30.37
N GLU A 3 -57.10 32.29 -30.77
CA GLU A 3 -56.39 31.44 -31.72
C GLU A 3 -55.02 31.06 -31.13
N LEU A 4 -54.55 29.87 -31.46
CA LEU A 4 -53.18 29.43 -31.19
C LEU A 4 -52.53 29.09 -32.52
N ARG A 5 -51.32 29.61 -32.72
CA ARG A 5 -50.54 29.41 -33.93
C ARG A 5 -49.09 29.18 -33.55
N GLY A 6 -48.37 28.51 -34.44
CA GLY A 6 -46.93 28.33 -34.29
C GLY A 6 -46.27 28.00 -35.62
N HIS A 7 -44.95 27.94 -35.56
CA HIS A 7 -44.08 27.63 -36.67
C HIS A 7 -43.08 26.57 -36.20
N VAL A 8 -42.92 25.49 -36.96
CA VAL A 8 -41.94 24.45 -36.65
C VAL A 8 -40.79 24.45 -37.65
N TYR A 9 -39.56 24.53 -37.14
CA TYR A 9 -38.33 24.43 -37.93
C TYR A 9 -37.50 23.23 -37.50
N ASN A 10 -36.69 22.69 -38.41
CA ASN A 10 -35.63 21.76 -38.06
C ASN A 10 -34.39 22.50 -37.53
N GLN A 11 -33.37 21.74 -37.09
CA GLN A 11 -32.13 22.30 -36.54
C GLN A 11 -31.35 23.19 -37.54
N ALA A 12 -31.56 23.00 -38.85
CA ALA A 12 -30.96 23.83 -39.90
C ALA A 12 -31.78 25.10 -40.20
N GLY A 13 -32.87 25.35 -39.45
CA GLY A 13 -33.76 26.50 -39.65
C GLY A 13 -34.73 26.35 -40.83
N ALA A 14 -34.86 25.16 -41.43
CA ALA A 14 -35.82 24.92 -42.49
C ALA A 14 -37.19 24.50 -41.93
N ALA A 15 -38.28 24.99 -42.55
CA ALA A 15 -39.65 24.67 -42.15
C ALA A 15 -39.89 23.15 -42.16
N LYS A 16 -40.49 22.63 -41.07
CA LYS A 16 -40.97 21.25 -41.02
C LYS A 16 -42.39 21.19 -41.56
N VAL A 17 -42.53 20.77 -42.82
CA VAL A 17 -43.81 20.63 -43.53
C VAL A 17 -44.48 19.29 -43.20
N GLY A 18 -45.80 19.28 -43.01
CA GLY A 18 -46.60 18.07 -42.80
C GLY A 18 -46.44 17.40 -41.42
N LEU A 19 -45.86 18.11 -40.45
CA LEU A 19 -45.73 17.62 -39.08
C LEU A 19 -47.09 17.65 -38.39
N THR A 20 -47.46 16.56 -37.71
CA THR A 20 -48.70 16.50 -36.94
C THR A 20 -48.55 17.31 -35.65
N VAL A 21 -49.53 18.17 -35.39
CA VAL A 21 -49.63 18.98 -34.17
C VAL A 21 -50.95 18.67 -33.51
N ASN A 22 -50.90 18.25 -32.25
CA ASN A 22 -52.06 17.90 -31.43
C ASN A 22 -52.32 18.98 -30.37
N LEU A 23 -53.58 19.33 -30.17
CA LEU A 23 -54.04 20.21 -29.10
C LEU A 23 -54.72 19.38 -28.01
N TYR A 24 -54.32 19.57 -26.76
CA TYR A 24 -54.92 18.96 -25.58
C TYR A 24 -55.41 20.04 -24.63
N GLU A 25 -56.55 19.81 -24.01
CA GLU A 25 -56.92 20.51 -22.78
C GLU A 25 -56.07 19.96 -21.64
N VAL A 26 -55.51 20.83 -20.79
CA VAL A 26 -54.67 20.38 -19.67
C VAL A 26 -55.46 19.44 -18.75
N GLY A 27 -54.89 18.26 -18.50
CA GLY A 27 -55.53 17.18 -17.74
C GLY A 27 -56.33 16.18 -18.59
N ASN A 28 -56.59 16.46 -19.87
CA ASN A 28 -57.15 15.50 -20.81
C ASN A 28 -56.05 14.78 -21.59
N PRO A 29 -55.94 13.44 -21.51
CA PRO A 29 -54.93 12.69 -22.26
C PRO A 29 -55.26 12.53 -23.74
N VAL A 30 -56.47 12.90 -24.18
CA VAL A 30 -56.93 12.77 -25.57
C VAL A 30 -56.85 14.13 -26.28
N ALA A 31 -56.30 14.13 -27.49
CA ALA A 31 -56.24 15.33 -28.32
C ALA A 31 -57.67 15.79 -28.66
N VAL A 32 -57.97 17.06 -28.40
CA VAL A 32 -59.26 17.68 -28.73
C VAL A 32 -59.30 18.21 -30.16
N ALA A 33 -58.13 18.46 -30.75
CA ALA A 33 -57.97 18.85 -32.13
C ALA A 33 -56.58 18.43 -32.63
N THR A 34 -56.47 18.24 -33.94
CA THR A 34 -55.22 17.90 -34.64
C THR A 34 -55.14 18.71 -35.92
N THR A 35 -53.96 19.21 -36.23
CA THR A 35 -53.64 19.86 -37.49
C THR A 35 -52.29 19.39 -38.00
N VAL A 36 -51.91 19.82 -39.20
CA VAL A 36 -50.59 19.58 -39.79
C VAL A 36 -49.96 20.90 -40.18
N THR A 37 -48.63 20.99 -40.10
CA THR A 37 -47.91 22.16 -40.58
C THR A 37 -47.99 22.30 -42.10
N ASP A 38 -48.14 23.52 -42.59
CA ASP A 38 -48.19 23.84 -44.02
C ASP A 38 -46.79 23.88 -44.68
N ALA A 39 -46.73 24.35 -45.93
CA ALA A 39 -45.50 24.43 -46.71
C ALA A 39 -44.44 25.37 -46.09
N ASP A 40 -44.90 26.33 -45.28
CA ASP A 40 -44.05 27.24 -44.55
C ASP A 40 -43.83 26.75 -43.12
N GLY A 41 -44.26 25.54 -42.72
CA GLY A 41 -44.06 25.02 -41.36
C GLY A 41 -45.02 25.61 -40.33
N MET A 42 -46.03 26.37 -40.77
CA MET A 42 -47.00 27.04 -39.90
C MET A 42 -48.15 26.11 -39.55
N TRP A 43 -48.68 26.23 -38.33
CA TRP A 43 -49.90 25.55 -37.90
C TRP A 43 -50.83 26.51 -37.17
N GLU A 44 -52.14 26.23 -37.21
CA GLU A 44 -53.14 27.00 -36.47
C GLU A 44 -54.27 26.14 -35.90
N PHE A 45 -54.77 26.56 -34.72
CA PHE A 45 -56.04 26.16 -34.14
C PHE A 45 -56.91 27.39 -33.95
N LEU A 46 -58.06 27.40 -34.61
CA LEU A 46 -59.04 28.48 -34.55
C LEU A 46 -60.12 28.19 -33.51
N ALA A 47 -60.80 29.24 -33.06
CA ALA A 47 -61.98 29.14 -32.19
C ALA A 47 -61.77 28.40 -30.85
N ILE A 48 -60.58 28.52 -30.26
CA ILE A 48 -60.30 27.90 -28.96
C ILE A 48 -60.94 28.70 -27.81
N ASP A 49 -61.29 28.00 -26.75
CA ASP A 49 -61.79 28.59 -25.50
C ASP A 49 -60.63 29.19 -24.69
N ALA A 50 -60.59 30.52 -24.61
CA ALA A 50 -59.53 31.26 -23.92
C ALA A 50 -59.56 31.11 -22.39
N THR A 51 -60.62 30.51 -21.82
CA THR A 51 -60.73 30.28 -20.37
C THR A 51 -60.05 28.99 -19.91
N LYS A 52 -59.64 28.13 -20.86
CA LYS A 52 -58.98 26.85 -20.60
C LYS A 52 -57.47 26.95 -20.73
N LEU A 53 -56.78 26.00 -20.10
CA LEU A 53 -55.36 25.79 -20.29
C LEU A 53 -55.16 24.74 -21.37
N TRP A 54 -54.28 25.06 -22.33
CA TRP A 54 -54.01 24.23 -23.49
C TRP A 54 -52.57 23.74 -23.47
N ARG A 55 -52.36 22.51 -23.94
CA ARG A 55 -51.05 21.93 -24.26
C ARG A 55 -51.03 21.62 -25.75
N VAL A 56 -50.04 22.16 -26.46
CA VAL A 56 -49.75 21.80 -27.84
C VAL A 56 -48.62 20.78 -27.85
N GLU A 57 -48.75 19.73 -28.64
CA GLU A 57 -47.74 18.70 -28.83
C GLU A 57 -47.43 18.54 -30.31
N GLU A 58 -46.18 18.75 -30.67
CA GLU A 58 -45.64 18.42 -31.97
C GLU A 58 -45.22 16.95 -31.96
N VAL A 59 -45.83 16.15 -32.83
CA VAL A 59 -45.60 14.70 -32.88
C VAL A 59 -44.37 14.42 -33.76
N ASP A 60 -43.18 14.77 -33.26
CA ASP A 60 -41.92 14.65 -34.00
C ASP A 60 -40.96 13.58 -33.42
N GLY A 61 -41.46 12.63 -32.62
CA GLY A 61 -40.69 11.47 -32.13
C GLY A 61 -39.40 11.77 -31.33
N LEU A 62 -39.02 13.04 -31.16
CA LEU A 62 -37.79 13.50 -30.53
C LEU A 62 -38.11 14.05 -29.14
N LYS A 63 -37.45 13.47 -28.13
CA LYS A 63 -37.59 13.85 -26.72
C LYS A 63 -36.88 15.19 -26.48
N ILE A 64 -37.64 16.28 -26.45
CA ILE A 64 -37.10 17.63 -26.15
C ILE A 64 -37.31 17.93 -24.66
N LEU A 65 -36.28 18.51 -24.02
CA LEU A 65 -36.41 19.11 -22.69
C LEU A 65 -37.04 20.50 -22.84
N TRP A 66 -38.28 20.66 -22.37
CA TRP A 66 -38.95 21.95 -22.34
C TRP A 66 -38.43 22.76 -21.15
N LEU A 67 -37.86 23.93 -21.42
CA LEU A 67 -37.55 24.94 -20.41
C LEU A 67 -38.54 26.10 -20.57
N ASP A 68 -39.25 26.46 -19.50
CA ASP A 68 -40.22 27.55 -19.50
C ASP A 68 -39.51 28.91 -19.43
N GLY A 69 -39.63 29.72 -20.49
CA GLY A 69 -38.99 31.03 -20.59
C GLY A 69 -39.60 32.15 -19.73
N ARG A 70 -40.60 31.86 -18.89
CA ARG A 70 -41.26 32.88 -18.04
C ARG A 70 -40.42 33.35 -16.85
N ASN A 71 -39.31 32.67 -16.53
CA ASN A 71 -38.34 33.11 -15.53
C ASN A 71 -36.94 33.20 -16.16
N ALA A 72 -36.08 34.09 -15.63
CA ALA A 72 -34.66 34.07 -15.95
C ALA A 72 -34.05 32.79 -15.38
N MET A 73 -33.82 31.79 -16.24
CA MET A 73 -33.23 30.52 -15.86
C MET A 73 -31.75 30.52 -16.25
N GLU A 74 -30.86 30.40 -15.26
CA GLU A 74 -29.44 30.15 -15.49
C GLU A 74 -29.15 28.67 -15.27
N LEU A 75 -28.71 28.00 -16.33
CA LEU A 75 -28.24 26.62 -16.26
C LEU A 75 -26.71 26.65 -16.30
N ASP A 76 -26.08 26.54 -15.13
CA ASP A 76 -24.61 26.49 -15.02
C ASP A 76 -24.04 25.24 -15.72
N ARG A 77 -24.76 24.11 -15.69
CA ARG A 77 -24.41 22.92 -16.46
C ARG A 77 -25.59 21.95 -16.65
N LEU A 78 -25.92 21.63 -17.90
CA LEU A 78 -26.84 20.54 -18.24
C LEU A 78 -26.03 19.29 -18.64
N VAL A 79 -26.07 18.25 -17.81
CA VAL A 79 -25.45 16.95 -18.12
C VAL A 79 -26.56 15.97 -18.51
N VAL A 80 -26.69 15.69 -19.80
CA VAL A 80 -27.54 14.61 -20.31
C VAL A 80 -26.64 13.45 -20.65
N SER A 81 -26.66 12.41 -19.83
CA SER A 81 -25.93 11.16 -20.08
C SER A 81 -26.95 10.03 -20.18
N ASP A 82 -26.83 9.23 -21.23
CA ASP A 82 -27.59 7.99 -21.44
C ASP A 82 -27.12 6.86 -20.51
N THR A 83 -25.98 7.04 -19.86
CA THR A 83 -25.40 6.12 -18.89
C THR A 83 -24.79 6.92 -17.73
N LEU A 84 -25.33 6.75 -16.51
CA LEU A 84 -24.70 7.27 -15.29
C LEU A 84 -23.35 6.55 -15.11
N GLN A 85 -22.23 7.18 -15.47
CA GLN A 85 -20.93 6.75 -14.95
C GLN A 85 -20.82 7.17 -13.49
N THR A 86 -21.45 6.41 -12.61
CA THR A 86 -21.15 6.37 -11.18
C THR A 86 -19.86 5.59 -10.97
N GLU A 87 -18.71 6.19 -11.28
CA GLU A 87 -17.42 5.81 -10.66
C GLU A 87 -16.53 7.05 -10.48
N THR A 88 -17.07 8.06 -9.80
CA THR A 88 -16.23 8.96 -9.03
C THR A 88 -16.68 8.84 -7.59
N ILE A 89 -15.98 8.01 -6.82
CA ILE A 89 -16.08 8.01 -5.36
C ILE A 89 -15.76 9.45 -4.93
N SER A 90 -16.78 10.20 -4.49
CA SER A 90 -16.60 11.52 -3.86
C SER A 90 -15.59 11.42 -2.72
N PRO A 91 -14.85 12.49 -2.38
CA PRO A 91 -13.90 12.46 -1.27
C PRO A 91 -14.62 12.03 0.01
N VAL A 92 -14.36 10.79 0.42
CA VAL A 92 -14.93 10.14 1.59
C VAL A 92 -14.39 10.86 2.82
N THR A 93 -15.16 11.81 3.35
CA THR A 93 -14.86 12.51 4.61
C THR A 93 -15.42 11.78 5.85
N THR A 94 -16.10 10.65 5.66
CA THR A 94 -16.60 9.79 6.74
C THR A 94 -16.41 8.32 6.37
N ALA A 95 -15.86 7.52 7.30
CA ALA A 95 -15.42 6.16 7.06
C ALA A 95 -16.42 5.32 6.24
N THR A 96 -16.02 4.93 5.03
CA THR A 96 -16.72 3.91 4.26
C THR A 96 -16.58 2.58 5.01
N THR A 97 -17.71 1.96 5.35
CA THR A 97 -17.71 0.61 5.90
C THR A 97 -17.75 -0.38 4.76
N PHE A 98 -16.79 -1.30 4.73
CA PHE A 98 -16.79 -2.40 3.79
C PHE A 98 -17.63 -3.55 4.39
N THR A 99 -18.70 -3.96 3.70
CA THR A 99 -19.50 -5.14 4.07
C THR A 99 -18.83 -6.46 3.65
N VAL A 100 -17.82 -6.38 2.78
CA VAL A 100 -16.97 -7.49 2.32
C VAL A 100 -15.52 -7.01 2.23
N ILE A 101 -14.56 -7.87 2.58
CA ILE A 101 -13.13 -7.55 2.49
C ILE A 101 -12.77 -7.19 1.03
N PRO A 102 -12.10 -6.04 0.80
CA PRO A 102 -11.62 -5.68 -0.53
C PRO A 102 -10.68 -6.74 -1.11
N VAL A 103 -10.88 -7.08 -2.38
CA VAL A 103 -9.96 -7.95 -3.10
C VAL A 103 -8.64 -7.22 -3.33
N LEU A 104 -7.55 -7.78 -2.82
CA LEU A 104 -6.21 -7.20 -2.96
C LEU A 104 -5.56 -7.56 -4.30
N PRO A 105 -4.56 -6.77 -4.78
CA PRO A 105 -3.89 -7.03 -6.05
C PRO A 105 -3.26 -8.43 -6.15
N ALA A 106 -3.29 -9.02 -7.34
CA ALA A 106 -2.66 -10.32 -7.64
C ALA A 106 -1.14 -10.23 -7.83
N ALA A 107 -0.62 -9.03 -8.11
CA ALA A 107 0.81 -8.75 -8.25
C ALA A 107 1.40 -8.20 -6.94
N ASN A 108 2.72 -8.31 -6.80
CA ASN A 108 3.46 -7.68 -5.71
C ASN A 108 3.56 -6.15 -5.96
N PRO A 109 3.61 -5.33 -4.90
CA PRO A 109 3.75 -3.89 -5.04
C PRO A 109 5.10 -3.54 -5.68
N THR A 110 5.11 -2.48 -6.48
CA THR A 110 6.30 -1.86 -7.10
C THR A 110 6.52 -0.43 -6.62
N THR A 111 5.55 0.18 -5.93
CA THR A 111 5.66 1.51 -5.32
C THR A 111 5.08 1.52 -3.90
N ASP A 112 5.53 2.47 -3.08
CA ASP A 112 5.22 2.51 -1.64
C ASP A 112 3.72 2.65 -1.33
N ASN A 113 2.97 3.31 -2.22
CA ASN A 113 1.54 3.62 -2.00
C ASN A 113 0.58 2.58 -2.61
N GLN A 114 1.01 1.34 -2.79
CA GLN A 114 0.15 0.25 -3.26
C GLN A 114 -0.34 -0.62 -2.10
N ALA A 115 -1.59 -1.07 -2.17
CA ALA A 115 -2.11 -2.09 -1.26
C ALA A 115 -1.40 -3.43 -1.48
N VAL A 116 -1.18 -4.19 -0.41
CA VAL A 116 -0.37 -5.42 -0.42
C VAL A 116 -1.10 -6.60 0.22
N ARG A 117 -0.81 -7.81 -0.27
CA ARG A 117 -1.27 -9.07 0.34
C ARG A 117 -0.41 -9.41 1.56
N LYS A 118 -1.01 -10.02 2.59
CA LYS A 118 -0.27 -10.50 3.77
C LYS A 118 0.88 -11.44 3.41
N ALA A 119 0.68 -12.36 2.46
CA ALA A 119 1.72 -13.29 2.01
C ALA A 119 2.98 -12.57 1.46
N TYR A 120 2.81 -11.42 0.81
CA TYR A 120 3.94 -10.61 0.37
C TYR A 120 4.68 -10.00 1.57
N VAL A 121 3.95 -9.40 2.51
CA VAL A 121 4.54 -8.80 3.72
C VAL A 121 5.27 -9.84 4.58
N ASP A 122 4.67 -11.02 4.77
CA ASP A 122 5.28 -12.10 5.54
C ASP A 122 6.61 -12.57 4.90
N ALA A 123 6.67 -12.63 3.56
CA ALA A 123 7.90 -12.97 2.85
C ALA A 123 8.99 -11.88 2.97
N GLN A 124 8.62 -10.60 2.97
CA GLN A 124 9.58 -9.50 3.14
C GLN A 124 10.08 -9.37 4.58
N THR A 125 9.20 -9.52 5.57
CA THR A 125 9.56 -9.41 6.98
C THR A 125 10.42 -10.58 7.45
N TRP A 126 10.20 -11.79 6.91
CA TRP A 126 11.06 -12.94 7.19
C TRP A 126 12.50 -12.76 6.67
N ALA A 127 12.68 -12.04 5.56
CA ALA A 127 14.01 -11.73 5.02
C ALA A 127 14.79 -10.71 5.89
N ALA A 128 14.12 -9.93 6.74
CA ALA A 128 14.73 -8.92 7.61
C ALA A 128 15.04 -9.44 9.03
N VAL A 129 14.68 -10.68 9.36
CA VAL A 129 14.99 -11.28 10.67
C VAL A 129 16.42 -11.81 10.67
N PRO A 130 17.27 -11.43 11.65
CA PRO A 130 18.62 -11.99 11.76
C PRO A 130 18.59 -13.52 11.76
N THR A 131 19.33 -14.14 10.85
CA THR A 131 19.49 -15.58 10.83
C THR A 131 20.61 -15.96 11.79
N ARG A 132 20.31 -16.81 12.77
CA ARG A 132 21.28 -17.33 13.73
C ARG A 132 21.74 -18.72 13.31
N SER A 133 23.05 -18.90 13.22
CA SER A 133 23.69 -20.20 13.03
C SER A 133 24.56 -20.56 14.23
N ALA A 134 24.69 -21.86 14.52
CA ALA A 134 25.55 -22.38 15.58
C ALA A 134 26.58 -23.36 14.98
N PRO A 135 27.58 -22.85 14.25
CA PRO A 135 28.58 -23.69 13.60
C PRO A 135 29.45 -24.44 14.63
N ALA A 136 29.94 -25.62 14.25
CA ALA A 136 30.89 -26.38 15.05
C ALA A 136 32.29 -25.74 14.96
N ARG A 137 32.48 -24.61 15.67
CA ARG A 137 33.75 -23.90 15.76
C ARG A 137 34.56 -24.42 16.94
N VAL A 138 35.87 -24.50 16.74
CA VAL A 138 36.88 -24.80 17.75
C VAL A 138 37.62 -23.52 18.15
N LYS A 139 37.95 -23.38 19.44
CA LYS A 139 38.77 -22.28 19.97
C LYS A 139 40.17 -22.27 19.32
N ASP A 140 40.81 -21.11 19.27
CA ASP A 140 42.15 -20.87 18.67
C ASP A 140 42.24 -21.14 17.14
N THR A 141 41.17 -21.62 16.51
CA THR A 141 41.08 -21.83 15.06
C THR A 141 40.65 -20.53 14.38
N ILE A 142 41.24 -20.24 13.22
CA ILE A 142 40.95 -19.04 12.43
C ILE A 142 39.88 -19.37 11.38
N TYR A 143 38.88 -18.50 11.30
CA TYR A 143 37.81 -18.55 10.31
C TYR A 143 37.80 -17.24 9.52
N GLN A 144 37.12 -17.23 8.37
CA GLN A 144 36.92 -16.03 7.56
C GLN A 144 35.42 -15.80 7.35
N ASN A 145 34.98 -14.55 7.47
CA ASN A 145 33.61 -14.19 7.11
C ASN A 145 33.52 -14.06 5.58
N THR A 146 32.81 -15.00 4.95
CA THR A 146 32.61 -15.04 3.49
C THR A 146 31.15 -14.80 3.09
N THR A 147 30.32 -14.28 4.00
CA THR A 147 28.87 -14.16 3.81
C THR A 147 28.44 -13.01 2.91
N GLY A 148 29.37 -12.14 2.48
CA GLY A 148 29.07 -10.93 1.71
C GLY A 148 28.62 -9.74 2.57
N LYS A 149 28.45 -9.93 3.88
CA LYS A 149 27.96 -8.93 4.83
C LYS A 149 28.63 -9.07 6.21
N PRO A 150 28.61 -8.05 7.08
CA PRO A 150 29.06 -8.20 8.46
C PRO A 150 28.25 -9.26 9.20
N ILE A 151 28.90 -10.02 10.08
CA ILE A 151 28.25 -10.98 10.97
C ILE A 151 28.54 -10.61 12.42
N MET A 152 27.58 -10.84 13.31
CA MET A 152 27.85 -10.81 14.75
C MET A 152 28.29 -12.20 15.19
N VAL A 153 29.49 -12.27 15.76
CA VAL A 153 30.04 -13.48 16.36
C VAL A 153 29.83 -13.40 17.86
N MET A 154 29.28 -14.46 18.45
CA MET A 154 29.12 -14.62 19.89
C MET A 154 29.71 -15.95 20.34
N ALA A 155 30.61 -15.92 21.31
CA ALA A 155 31.19 -17.12 21.89
C ALA A 155 31.01 -17.13 23.40
N THR A 156 30.62 -18.28 23.95
CA THR A 156 30.56 -18.51 25.39
C THR A 156 31.71 -19.43 25.79
N VAL A 157 32.54 -18.94 26.70
CA VAL A 157 33.67 -19.69 27.26
C VAL A 157 33.41 -20.01 28.72
N TYR A 158 33.70 -21.24 29.10
CA TYR A 158 33.84 -21.64 30.49
C TYR A 158 35.30 -21.45 30.89
N CYS A 159 35.54 -20.59 31.88
CA CYS A 159 36.85 -20.34 32.44
C CYS A 159 36.90 -20.91 33.86
N TYR A 160 37.98 -21.60 34.18
CA TYR A 160 38.24 -22.16 35.51
C TYR A 160 39.64 -21.80 35.98
N ALA A 161 39.75 -21.47 37.26
CA ALA A 161 41.01 -21.22 37.97
C ALA A 161 41.00 -21.95 39.33
N ALA A 162 41.99 -22.80 39.57
CA ALA A 162 42.14 -23.56 40.81
C ALA A 162 42.56 -22.69 41.99
N ALA A 163 42.12 -23.02 43.20
CA ALA A 163 42.50 -22.31 44.42
C ALA A 163 44.02 -22.35 44.67
N GLY A 164 44.56 -21.26 45.24
CA GLY A 164 45.94 -21.18 45.69
C GLY A 164 46.97 -20.91 44.60
N VAL A 165 46.55 -20.67 43.35
CA VAL A 165 47.43 -20.35 42.23
C VAL A 165 47.12 -18.96 41.65
N THR A 166 48.14 -18.31 41.10
CA THR A 166 47.93 -17.18 40.20
C THR A 166 47.60 -17.75 38.82
N ALA A 167 46.38 -17.52 38.35
CA ALA A 167 45.88 -18.07 37.10
C ALA A 167 45.44 -16.95 36.14
N VAL A 168 45.66 -17.17 34.85
CA VAL A 168 45.11 -16.36 33.75
C VAL A 168 44.31 -17.31 32.88
N SER A 169 43.05 -16.95 32.64
CA SER A 169 42.12 -17.73 31.83
C SER A 169 41.13 -16.77 31.18
N TYR A 170 41.50 -16.19 30.04
CA TYR A 170 40.61 -15.34 29.26
C TYR A 170 40.66 -15.67 27.77
N ALA A 171 39.60 -15.26 27.07
CA ALA A 171 39.48 -15.41 25.64
C ALA A 171 39.20 -14.05 24.98
N ASP A 172 39.88 -13.80 23.87
CA ASP A 172 39.71 -12.62 23.03
C ASP A 172 39.01 -13.02 21.74
N LEU A 173 37.91 -12.34 21.41
CA LEU A 173 37.37 -12.38 20.06
C LEU A 173 38.20 -11.42 19.20
N GLN A 174 38.98 -11.96 18.28
CA GLN A 174 39.87 -11.19 17.41
C GLN A 174 39.33 -11.15 15.99
N THR A 175 39.55 -10.05 15.28
CA THR A 175 39.27 -9.89 13.85
C THR A 175 40.39 -9.15 13.12
N GLY A 176 40.44 -9.24 11.79
CA GLY A 176 41.34 -8.46 10.95
C GLY A 176 41.27 -8.88 9.49
N ALA A 177 41.77 -8.02 8.59
CA ALA A 177 41.85 -8.32 7.16
C ALA A 177 42.95 -9.35 6.83
N ALA A 178 43.84 -9.65 7.77
CA ALA A 178 44.94 -10.62 7.63
C ALA A 178 44.79 -11.79 8.63
N SER A 179 45.41 -12.92 8.28
CA SER A 179 45.53 -14.10 9.13
C SER A 179 46.97 -14.21 9.67
N PRO A 180 47.18 -14.34 11.00
CA PRO A 180 46.18 -14.36 12.05
C PRO A 180 45.59 -12.95 12.35
N PRO A 181 44.30 -12.88 12.71
CA PRO A 181 43.69 -11.61 13.12
C PRO A 181 44.26 -11.14 14.47
N ALA A 182 44.41 -9.82 14.65
CA ALA A 182 45.03 -9.23 15.85
C ALA A 182 44.16 -8.17 16.56
N THR A 183 43.14 -7.61 15.89
CA THR A 183 42.27 -6.60 16.50
C THR A 183 41.29 -7.27 17.46
N VAL A 184 41.38 -6.95 18.75
CA VAL A 184 40.47 -7.47 19.78
C VAL A 184 39.15 -6.70 19.75
N LEU A 185 38.04 -7.41 19.53
CA LEU A 185 36.68 -6.87 19.59
C LEU A 185 36.09 -6.93 21.01
N GLY A 186 36.54 -7.90 21.79
CA GLY A 186 36.16 -8.07 23.18
C GLY A 186 36.99 -9.16 23.85
N SER A 187 37.09 -9.07 25.16
CA SER A 187 37.85 -9.98 26.02
C SER A 187 36.99 -10.40 27.19
N ALA A 188 37.02 -11.68 27.56
CA ALA A 188 36.30 -12.14 28.73
C ALA A 188 37.01 -13.31 29.44
N GLY A 189 37.06 -13.26 30.77
CA GLY A 189 37.69 -14.28 31.60
C GLY A 189 38.35 -13.72 32.86
N TYR A 190 39.24 -14.52 33.45
CA TYR A 190 40.07 -14.14 34.58
C TYR A 190 41.39 -13.55 34.10
N GLY A 191 41.64 -12.28 34.46
CA GLY A 191 42.99 -11.69 34.39
C GLY A 191 43.93 -12.34 35.42
N SER A 192 45.18 -11.90 35.46
CA SER A 192 46.18 -12.43 36.41
C SER A 192 45.81 -12.10 37.86
N ILE A 193 45.01 -12.98 38.47
CA ILE A 193 44.55 -12.86 39.86
C ILE A 193 44.99 -14.08 40.66
N LEU A 194 45.43 -13.85 41.89
CA LEU A 194 45.57 -14.93 42.87
C LEU A 194 44.18 -15.34 43.30
N VAL A 195 43.76 -16.55 42.91
CA VAL A 195 42.46 -17.09 43.31
C VAL A 195 42.61 -17.85 44.62
N THR A 196 42.01 -17.35 45.69
CA THR A 196 42.04 -18.00 47.02
C THR A 196 41.13 -19.22 47.12
N GLU A 197 40.21 -19.37 46.16
CA GLU A 197 39.22 -20.43 46.05
C GLU A 197 39.08 -20.83 44.59
N ASN A 198 38.55 -22.02 44.31
CA ASN A 198 38.24 -22.43 42.94
C ASN A 198 37.21 -21.46 42.35
N LYS A 199 37.54 -20.83 41.22
CA LYS A 199 36.63 -19.97 40.48
C LYS A 199 36.26 -20.62 39.15
N ALA A 200 34.97 -20.69 38.88
CA ALA A 200 34.40 -21.26 37.66
C ALA A 200 33.28 -20.35 37.16
N MET A 201 33.43 -19.77 35.98
CA MET A 201 32.44 -18.85 35.42
C MET A 201 32.30 -19.02 33.92
N TYR A 202 31.07 -18.84 33.44
CA TYR A 202 30.79 -18.68 32.03
C TYR A 202 30.90 -17.20 31.67
N PHE A 203 31.69 -16.92 30.66
CA PHE A 203 31.84 -15.59 30.09
C PHE A 203 31.36 -15.59 28.65
N GLN A 204 30.81 -14.47 28.21
CA GLN A 204 30.41 -14.26 26.83
C GLN A 204 31.24 -13.13 26.22
N VAL A 205 31.71 -13.36 25.01
CA VAL A 205 32.33 -12.33 24.16
C VAL A 205 31.54 -12.23 22.87
N ALA A 206 31.33 -11.00 22.41
CA ALA A 206 30.61 -10.72 21.18
C ALA A 206 31.30 -9.61 20.39
N GLY A 207 31.16 -9.63 19.07
CA GLY A 207 31.75 -8.62 18.21
C GLY A 207 31.27 -8.71 16.77
N LEU A 208 31.33 -7.57 16.06
CA LEU A 208 31.01 -7.48 14.64
C LEU A 208 32.26 -7.82 13.81
N VAL A 209 32.11 -8.81 12.94
CA VAL A 209 33.15 -9.20 11.97
C VAL A 209 32.68 -8.79 10.58
N VAL A 210 33.34 -7.78 10.01
CA VAL A 210 33.04 -7.32 8.64
C VAL A 210 33.32 -8.41 7.60
N ASN A 211 32.70 -8.28 6.42
CA ASN A 211 32.92 -9.23 5.33
C ASN A 211 34.41 -9.29 4.94
N ASN A 212 34.87 -10.48 4.54
CA ASN A 212 36.24 -10.83 4.18
C ASN A 212 37.30 -10.75 5.30
N ASN A 213 36.93 -10.35 6.52
CA ASN A 213 37.84 -10.42 7.65
C ASN A 213 37.98 -11.85 8.18
N TYR A 214 39.19 -12.16 8.63
CA TYR A 214 39.47 -13.30 9.48
C TYR A 214 39.02 -12.99 10.91
N TYR A 215 38.61 -14.04 11.63
CA TYR A 215 38.27 -13.96 13.04
C TYR A 215 38.61 -15.27 13.76
N ARG A 216 38.86 -15.18 15.05
CA ARG A 216 39.05 -16.33 15.94
C ARG A 216 38.70 -15.96 17.37
N LEU A 217 38.52 -16.98 18.19
CA LEU A 217 38.55 -16.84 19.64
C LEU A 217 39.92 -17.29 20.13
N ALA A 218 40.81 -16.34 20.39
CA ALA A 218 42.14 -16.61 20.89
C ALA A 218 42.08 -16.78 22.41
N THR A 219 42.63 -17.87 22.93
CA THR A 219 42.63 -18.15 24.37
C THR A 219 44.01 -17.94 24.98
N THR A 220 44.05 -17.30 26.15
CA THR A 220 45.27 -17.11 26.92
C THR A 220 45.13 -17.88 28.23
N LEU A 221 46.07 -18.80 28.45
CA LEU A 221 46.16 -19.64 29.63
C LEU A 221 47.53 -19.47 30.28
N SER A 222 47.55 -19.17 31.58
CA SER A 222 48.78 -19.15 32.39
C SER A 222 48.47 -19.56 33.83
N GLY A 223 49.46 -20.16 34.50
CA GLY A 223 49.32 -20.70 35.85
C GLY A 223 48.81 -22.15 35.88
N ALA A 224 49.30 -22.93 36.83
CA ALA A 224 48.87 -24.32 37.01
C ALA A 224 47.40 -24.38 37.45
N GLY A 225 46.55 -25.10 36.71
CA GLY A 225 45.12 -25.23 37.06
C GLY A 225 44.19 -24.21 36.41
N ALA A 226 44.66 -23.41 35.45
CA ALA A 226 43.81 -22.59 34.58
C ALA A 226 43.29 -23.40 33.39
N THR A 227 41.98 -23.34 33.09
CA THR A 227 41.41 -23.98 31.89
C THR A 227 40.35 -23.11 31.22
N ILE A 228 40.28 -23.20 29.88
CA ILE A 228 39.25 -22.55 29.07
C ILE A 228 38.62 -23.59 28.14
N THR A 229 37.29 -23.65 28.16
CA THR A 229 36.50 -24.49 27.25
C THR A 229 35.51 -23.62 26.47
N LEU A 230 35.51 -23.76 25.13
CA LEU A 230 34.45 -23.18 24.30
C LEU A 230 33.20 -24.03 24.45
N THR A 231 32.10 -23.41 24.89
CA THR A 231 30.85 -24.11 25.21
C THR A 231 29.75 -23.83 24.20
N ARG A 232 29.77 -22.64 23.59
CA ARG A 232 28.81 -22.23 22.56
C ARG A 232 29.45 -21.25 21.61
N TRP A 233 29.11 -21.38 20.33
CA TRP A 233 29.46 -20.42 19.29
C TRP A 233 28.24 -20.13 18.43
N GLU A 234 27.95 -18.84 18.21
CA GLU A 234 26.87 -18.39 17.36
C GLU A 234 27.36 -17.33 16.38
N GLU A 235 26.85 -17.40 15.15
CA GLU A 235 27.06 -16.41 14.10
C GLU A 235 25.69 -15.93 13.63
N ILE A 236 25.44 -14.62 13.76
CA ILE A 236 24.19 -13.96 13.39
C ILE A 236 24.44 -13.10 12.15
N THR A 237 23.59 -13.26 11.13
CA THR A 237 23.64 -12.45 9.89
C THR A 237 22.32 -11.71 9.69
N TRP A 238 22.40 -10.46 9.22
CA TRP A 238 21.24 -9.63 8.87
C TRP A 238 21.10 -9.55 7.35
#